data_AF-A0A978T600-F1
#
_entry.id   AF-A0A978T600-F1
#
_cell.length_a   1.000
_cell.length_b   1.000
_cell.length_c   1.000
_cell.angle_alpha   90.00
_cell.angle_beta   90.00
_cell.angle_gamma   90.00
#
_symmetry.space_group_name_H-M   'P 1'
#
loop_
_entity.id
_entity.type
_entity.pdbx_description
1 polymer ?
#
loop_
_entity_poly.entity_id
_entity_poly.type
_entity_poly.pdbx_seq_one_letter_code
_entity_poly.pdbx_strand_id
1 'polypeptide(L)'
;MAAVGYNAVEKVEGLAYLGDGKIAVINDNDFGVANITLKGDGTFTPDPNPEPVLLGIIQVQPTALDVSDRDNRINIANWPVLGMFQPDAIATYRAGDGKIYLVTANEGDAREWPGFGEEVRVASLRLDGNAFPNASQLQRNDQLGRLTVTTTLGDTDRDGDFDKLYLFGTRSFSIWDSNGNLVFDSGSQFEEIIARLIAQGQLPSIAFNANNDDNNSFDTRSDNKGPEPEGVVLGTIRDRTYAFIGLERIGGVMVYDITDPHHPTFVQYVNNRNFVDAQGNILPVRLPDGRSNPAVGDLGPEGLAFISAQDSPTGTPLLVVSNEISGTTSIWEVELPNYTLQILHASDHEAGIPALQDIIGFSAVLNALASRYPNTIKLASGDLFIPGPFFNASRDLYGQPGIADVLVHNRLGWDVAVLGNHEFDAGTSAFYTLLAPNRNIRGVGIDANRGYPGAAFPYLATNLDYSTDSSRLKELVVPAGGAPKQASLTQSVVLEIGGERIGVVGAVVPYLPQITNIGGITMLTNPNSRDVEENARLIANSVQPFVDQLVSQGINKIILMTHLQQFEVEQALARKLRNVDIVIGGGSHRVMANPDDALRQDETQRPPSYYSPILKS
;
A
#
# COMPACT_ATOMS: atom_id res chain seq x y z
N MET A 1 17.23 -16.98 -14.97
CA MET A 1 18.05 -18.17 -15.32
C MET A 1 18.82 -18.07 -16.64
N ALA A 2 18.30 -17.45 -17.71
CA ALA A 2 19.07 -17.29 -18.97
C ALA A 2 20.12 -16.15 -18.95
N ALA A 3 20.07 -15.23 -17.98
CA ALA A 3 20.97 -14.06 -17.96
C ALA A 3 22.33 -14.31 -17.29
N VAL A 4 22.55 -15.53 -16.78
CA VAL A 4 23.86 -15.97 -16.26
C VAL A 4 24.33 -17.23 -17.00
N GLY A 5 23.68 -17.59 -18.12
CA GLY A 5 24.12 -18.67 -19.02
C GLY A 5 23.70 -20.10 -18.67
N TYR A 6 22.77 -20.32 -17.73
CA TYR A 6 22.50 -21.66 -17.17
C TYR A 6 21.32 -22.40 -17.85
N ASN A 7 21.50 -23.70 -18.11
CA ASN A 7 20.46 -24.63 -18.59
C ASN A 7 19.89 -25.49 -17.45
N ALA A 8 18.80 -26.23 -17.70
CA ALA A 8 18.00 -26.94 -16.70
C ALA A 8 18.62 -28.22 -16.10
N VAL A 9 19.93 -28.46 -16.26
CA VAL A 9 20.59 -29.74 -15.93
C VAL A 9 21.68 -29.61 -14.85
N GLU A 10 22.10 -28.41 -14.46
CA GLU A 10 23.23 -28.21 -13.53
C GLU A 10 22.85 -28.16 -12.04
N LYS A 11 23.68 -28.78 -11.19
CA LYS A 11 23.53 -28.86 -9.72
C LYS A 11 24.69 -28.13 -9.02
N VAL A 12 24.39 -27.41 -7.94
CA VAL A 12 25.39 -26.70 -7.11
C VAL A 12 26.22 -27.69 -6.30
N GLU A 13 27.55 -27.65 -6.41
CA GLU A 13 28.44 -28.63 -5.73
C GLU A 13 29.62 -28.03 -4.95
N GLY A 14 29.87 -26.72 -5.04
CA GLY A 14 30.89 -26.04 -4.26
C GLY A 14 30.58 -24.58 -3.99
N LEU A 15 31.11 -24.06 -2.88
CA LEU A 15 31.07 -22.65 -2.51
C LEU A 15 32.50 -22.21 -2.22
N ALA A 16 32.92 -21.08 -2.77
CA ALA A 16 34.23 -20.47 -2.51
C ALA A 16 34.05 -18.99 -2.18
N TYR A 17 34.68 -18.52 -1.12
CA TYR A 17 34.66 -17.11 -0.76
C TYR A 17 35.74 -16.34 -1.53
N LEU A 18 35.38 -15.24 -2.21
CA LEU A 18 36.28 -14.50 -3.12
C LEU A 18 36.97 -13.29 -2.48
N GLY A 19 36.68 -12.97 -1.21
CA GLY A 19 37.02 -11.67 -0.62
C GLY A 19 35.85 -10.69 -0.69
N ASP A 20 36.03 -9.43 -0.23
CA ASP A 20 35.09 -8.29 -0.38
C ASP A 20 33.58 -8.52 -0.18
N GLY A 21 33.21 -9.50 0.65
CA GLY A 21 31.82 -9.87 0.90
C GLY A 21 31.19 -10.68 -0.22
N LYS A 22 31.98 -11.28 -1.12
CA LYS A 22 31.53 -12.03 -2.30
C LYS A 22 31.71 -13.54 -2.13
N ILE A 23 30.67 -14.33 -2.38
CA ILE A 23 30.75 -15.79 -2.45
C ILE A 23 30.60 -16.23 -3.90
N ALA A 24 31.60 -16.93 -4.44
CA ALA A 24 31.52 -17.71 -5.66
C ALA A 24 30.74 -19.01 -5.43
N VAL A 25 29.70 -19.22 -6.22
CA VAL A 25 29.05 -20.53 -6.34
C VAL A 25 29.74 -21.31 -7.46
N ILE A 26 30.22 -22.50 -7.14
CA ILE A 26 30.83 -23.47 -8.07
C ILE A 26 29.79 -24.56 -8.31
N ASN A 27 29.35 -24.72 -9.54
CA ASN A 27 28.55 -25.88 -9.94
C ASN A 27 29.48 -27.03 -10.29
N ASP A 28 29.07 -28.27 -10.03
CA ASP A 28 29.65 -29.38 -10.77
C ASP A 28 29.14 -29.23 -12.20
N ASN A 29 30.06 -29.14 -13.15
CA ASN A 29 29.71 -29.23 -14.56
C ASN A 29 29.56 -30.71 -14.96
N ASP A 30 29.12 -31.59 -14.06
CA ASP A 30 29.24 -33.04 -14.14
C ASP A 30 30.63 -33.54 -14.64
N PHE A 31 31.70 -32.74 -14.72
CA PHE A 31 32.93 -32.99 -15.52
C PHE A 31 32.74 -33.04 -17.07
N GLY A 32 31.77 -32.33 -17.62
CA GLY A 32 31.51 -32.20 -19.06
C GLY A 32 30.69 -33.34 -19.66
N VAL A 33 29.79 -33.96 -18.89
CA VAL A 33 29.05 -35.16 -19.29
C VAL A 33 27.52 -35.02 -19.36
N ALA A 34 26.99 -33.80 -19.40
CA ALA A 34 25.61 -33.60 -19.83
C ALA A 34 25.43 -34.12 -21.27
N ASN A 35 24.43 -34.98 -21.51
CA ASN A 35 24.13 -35.66 -22.78
C ASN A 35 25.11 -36.75 -23.29
N ILE A 36 25.85 -37.46 -22.43
CA ILE A 36 26.58 -38.64 -22.93
C ILE A 36 25.63 -39.76 -23.38
N THR A 37 25.95 -40.39 -24.51
CA THR A 37 25.52 -41.75 -24.79
C THR A 37 26.64 -42.72 -24.40
N LEU A 38 26.39 -43.58 -23.41
CA LEU A 38 27.32 -44.67 -23.09
C LEU A 38 27.42 -45.61 -24.29
N LYS A 39 28.64 -45.98 -24.68
CA LYS A 39 28.84 -47.07 -25.66
C LYS A 39 28.36 -48.38 -25.01
N GLY A 40 27.96 -49.36 -25.81
CA GLY A 40 27.47 -50.65 -25.32
C GLY A 40 28.47 -51.47 -24.48
N ASP A 41 29.71 -50.99 -24.33
CA ASP A 41 30.78 -51.54 -23.49
C ASP A 41 30.99 -50.76 -22.17
N GLY A 42 30.17 -49.74 -21.89
CA GLY A 42 30.26 -48.92 -20.67
C GLY A 42 31.26 -47.76 -20.73
N THR A 43 31.87 -47.49 -21.89
CA THR A 43 32.83 -46.38 -22.04
C THR A 43 32.20 -45.12 -22.65
N PHE A 44 32.80 -43.95 -22.40
CA PHE A 44 32.45 -42.69 -23.07
C PHE A 44 33.67 -41.95 -23.63
N THR A 45 33.43 -40.96 -24.50
CA THR A 45 34.48 -40.12 -25.10
C THR A 45 34.35 -38.71 -24.51
N PRO A 46 35.36 -38.17 -23.80
CA PRO A 46 35.31 -36.83 -23.22
C PRO A 46 35.17 -35.73 -24.28
N ASP A 47 34.44 -34.66 -23.97
CA ASP A 47 34.35 -33.47 -24.83
C ASP A 47 35.70 -32.73 -24.87
N PRO A 48 36.34 -32.56 -26.04
CA PRO A 48 37.59 -31.83 -26.16
C PRO A 48 37.46 -30.30 -25.96
N ASN A 49 36.25 -29.74 -25.92
CA ASN A 49 35.99 -28.30 -25.72
C ASN A 49 34.86 -28.06 -24.68
N PRO A 50 35.11 -28.28 -23.37
CA PRO A 50 34.08 -28.16 -22.34
C PRO A 50 33.49 -26.75 -22.25
N GLU A 51 32.19 -26.65 -21.93
CA GLU A 51 31.56 -25.36 -21.60
C GLU A 51 32.27 -24.72 -20.38
N PRO A 52 32.62 -23.42 -20.43
CA PRO A 52 33.32 -22.76 -19.33
C PRO A 52 32.41 -22.60 -18.12
N VAL A 53 32.93 -22.96 -16.95
CA VAL A 53 32.28 -22.78 -15.65
C VAL A 53 31.92 -21.30 -15.43
N LEU A 54 30.65 -21.01 -15.17
CA LEU A 54 30.14 -19.67 -14.87
C LEU A 54 29.99 -19.49 -13.37
N LEU A 55 30.44 -18.32 -12.87
CA LEU A 55 30.59 -17.99 -11.44
C LEU A 55 29.47 -17.03 -11.01
N GLY A 56 28.64 -17.42 -10.03
CA GLY A 56 27.66 -16.52 -9.39
C GLY A 56 28.23 -15.88 -8.10
N ILE A 57 27.91 -14.61 -7.82
CA ILE A 57 28.45 -13.83 -6.69
C ILE A 57 27.34 -13.39 -5.71
N ILE A 58 27.42 -13.77 -4.43
CA ILE A 58 26.54 -13.29 -3.32
C ILE A 58 27.25 -12.18 -2.53
N GLN A 59 26.60 -11.04 -2.27
CA GLN A 59 27.17 -9.91 -1.51
C GLN A 59 26.71 -9.90 -0.04
N VAL A 60 27.63 -9.87 0.92
CA VAL A 60 27.36 -9.77 2.37
C VAL A 60 27.46 -8.31 2.83
N GLN A 61 26.40 -7.77 3.44
CA GLN A 61 26.41 -6.43 4.04
C GLN A 61 26.56 -6.52 5.58
N PRO A 62 27.28 -5.59 6.23
CA PRO A 62 27.26 -5.46 7.67
C PRO A 62 25.89 -4.99 8.14
N THR A 63 25.25 -5.75 9.02
CA THR A 63 23.96 -5.42 9.64
C THR A 63 24.18 -5.24 11.13
N ALA A 64 23.50 -4.29 11.76
CA ALA A 64 23.53 -4.13 13.20
C ALA A 64 22.80 -5.31 13.88
N LEU A 65 23.31 -5.79 15.02
CA LEU A 65 22.63 -6.82 15.81
C LEU A 65 23.06 -6.77 17.27
N ASP A 66 22.26 -7.39 18.13
CA ASP A 66 22.68 -7.75 19.49
C ASP A 66 23.43 -9.08 19.49
N VAL A 67 24.63 -9.13 20.07
CA VAL A 67 25.57 -10.27 19.94
C VAL A 67 25.81 -11.04 21.23
N SER A 68 25.28 -10.58 22.37
CA SER A 68 25.76 -11.03 23.68
C SER A 68 24.63 -11.17 24.68
N ASP A 69 24.39 -12.41 25.12
CA ASP A 69 23.52 -12.74 26.25
C ASP A 69 24.14 -12.45 27.63
N ARG A 70 25.23 -11.67 27.71
CA ARG A 70 25.99 -11.38 28.96
C ARG A 70 26.27 -9.91 29.21
N ASP A 71 25.71 -8.99 28.43
CA ASP A 71 25.90 -7.56 28.64
C ASP A 71 24.74 -6.91 29.43
N ASN A 72 23.68 -7.68 29.70
CA ASN A 72 22.48 -7.32 30.46
C ASN A 72 21.71 -6.12 29.89
N ARG A 73 21.75 -5.92 28.58
CA ARG A 73 21.06 -4.81 27.90
C ARG A 73 20.75 -5.19 26.46
N ILE A 74 19.87 -4.40 25.83
CA ILE A 74 19.69 -4.46 24.38
C ILE A 74 20.78 -3.60 23.74
N ASN A 75 21.69 -4.21 22.98
CA ASN A 75 22.88 -3.58 22.40
C ASN A 75 23.01 -3.89 20.90
N ILE A 76 22.00 -3.48 20.14
CA ILE A 76 21.99 -3.55 18.67
C ILE A 76 23.05 -2.57 18.13
N ALA A 77 24.14 -3.12 17.59
CA ALA A 77 25.28 -2.33 17.10
C ALA A 77 25.94 -2.99 15.89
N ASN A 78 26.78 -2.24 15.19
CA ASN A 78 27.60 -2.81 14.12
C ASN A 78 28.78 -3.57 14.72
N TRP A 79 28.92 -4.84 14.33
CA TRP A 79 29.99 -5.73 14.75
C TRP A 79 30.77 -6.24 13.53
N PRO A 80 32.04 -6.65 13.68
CA PRO A 80 32.85 -7.18 12.57
C PRO A 80 32.47 -8.65 12.27
N VAL A 81 31.20 -8.87 11.93
CA VAL A 81 30.60 -10.18 11.66
C VAL A 81 29.78 -10.10 10.38
N LEU A 82 29.57 -11.25 9.76
CA LEU A 82 28.90 -11.42 8.47
C LEU A 82 27.76 -12.43 8.63
N GLY A 83 26.55 -12.11 8.22
CA GLY A 83 25.43 -13.07 8.24
C GLY A 83 25.40 -13.95 6.99
N MET A 84 25.10 -15.23 7.14
CA MET A 84 24.89 -16.15 6.03
C MET A 84 23.40 -16.17 5.65
N PHE A 85 23.05 -15.88 4.40
CA PHE A 85 21.67 -16.03 3.92
C PHE A 85 21.31 -17.52 3.83
N GLN A 86 20.78 -18.04 4.93
CA GLN A 86 20.41 -19.45 5.11
C GLN A 86 18.90 -19.51 5.38
N PRO A 87 18.11 -19.63 4.31
CA PRO A 87 16.66 -19.60 4.45
C PRO A 87 16.14 -20.94 4.96
N ASP A 88 15.24 -20.89 5.94
CA ASP A 88 14.48 -22.08 6.34
C ASP A 88 13.20 -22.20 5.48
N ALA A 89 12.46 -21.10 5.34
CA ALA A 89 11.34 -21.00 4.40
C ALA A 89 11.58 -20.05 3.22
N ILE A 90 10.93 -20.35 2.10
CA ILE A 90 10.92 -19.55 0.88
C ILE A 90 9.53 -19.47 0.25
N ALA A 91 9.18 -18.30 -0.24
CA ALA A 91 7.95 -18.07 -1.01
C ALA A 91 8.25 -17.24 -2.26
N THR A 92 7.34 -17.25 -3.24
CA THR A 92 7.51 -16.49 -4.49
C THR A 92 6.24 -15.76 -4.88
N TYR A 93 6.36 -14.60 -5.49
CA TYR A 93 5.22 -13.85 -6.04
C TYR A 93 5.63 -13.09 -7.31
N ARG A 94 4.63 -12.67 -8.08
CA ARG A 94 4.81 -11.74 -9.20
C ARG A 94 4.42 -10.34 -8.74
N ALA A 95 5.36 -9.40 -8.76
CA ALA A 95 5.10 -8.02 -8.36
C ALA A 95 4.40 -7.22 -9.47
N GLY A 96 4.01 -5.97 -9.17
CA GLY A 96 3.31 -5.08 -10.12
C GLY A 96 4.11 -4.74 -11.38
N ASP A 97 5.43 -4.89 -11.36
CA ASP A 97 6.32 -4.75 -12.53
C ASP A 97 6.31 -5.98 -13.47
N GLY A 98 5.55 -7.01 -13.12
CA GLY A 98 5.43 -8.26 -13.86
C GLY A 98 6.58 -9.23 -13.66
N LYS A 99 7.57 -8.96 -12.81
CA LYS A 99 8.69 -9.87 -12.53
C LYS A 99 8.39 -10.79 -11.34
N ILE A 100 9.11 -11.91 -11.29
CA ILE A 100 9.03 -12.87 -10.17
C ILE A 100 10.10 -12.51 -9.14
N TYR A 101 9.67 -12.47 -7.88
CA TYR A 101 10.53 -12.27 -6.72
C TYR A 101 10.39 -13.44 -5.76
N LEU A 102 11.47 -13.74 -5.04
CA LEU A 102 11.54 -14.74 -3.99
C LEU A 102 11.66 -14.02 -2.65
N VAL A 103 10.99 -14.52 -1.62
CA VAL A 103 11.04 -14.00 -0.26
C VAL A 103 11.54 -15.12 0.65
N THR A 104 12.57 -14.86 1.43
CA THR A 104 13.23 -15.86 2.29
C THR A 104 13.23 -15.44 3.75
N ALA A 105 13.01 -16.39 4.66
CA ALA A 105 13.16 -16.22 6.10
C ALA A 105 14.50 -16.82 6.53
N ASN A 106 15.46 -15.97 6.91
CA ASN A 106 16.87 -16.36 7.05
C ASN A 106 17.22 -16.75 8.50
N GLU A 107 16.71 -17.90 8.93
CA GLU A 107 16.86 -18.44 10.28
C GLU A 107 18.32 -18.80 10.62
N GLY A 108 18.92 -19.70 9.84
CA GLY A 108 20.34 -20.06 9.96
C GLY A 108 20.62 -21.43 10.54
N ASP A 109 20.22 -22.51 9.89
CA ASP A 109 20.51 -23.82 10.46
C ASP A 109 21.97 -24.27 10.32
N ALA A 110 22.50 -24.85 11.39
CA ALA A 110 23.88 -25.32 11.47
C ALA A 110 23.99 -26.80 11.07
N ARG A 111 25.13 -27.18 10.48
CA ARG A 111 25.40 -28.59 10.17
C ARG A 111 25.93 -29.35 11.39
N GLU A 112 25.32 -30.48 11.69
CA GLU A 112 25.77 -31.40 12.74
C GLU A 112 25.57 -32.87 12.34
N TRP A 113 26.57 -33.71 12.58
CA TRP A 113 26.50 -35.17 12.48
C TRP A 113 27.59 -35.82 13.36
N PRO A 114 27.54 -37.14 13.65
CA PRO A 114 28.55 -37.76 14.51
C PRO A 114 30.00 -37.48 14.06
N GLY A 115 30.73 -36.75 14.89
CA GLY A 115 32.14 -36.37 14.64
C GLY A 115 32.34 -35.00 13.98
N PHE A 116 31.28 -34.25 13.69
CA PHE A 116 31.36 -32.89 13.15
C PHE A 116 30.25 -32.01 13.76
N GLY A 117 30.66 -30.87 14.30
CA GLY A 117 29.78 -29.78 14.67
C GLY A 117 30.30 -28.51 14.03
N GLU A 118 29.43 -27.80 13.32
CA GLU A 118 29.83 -26.58 12.62
C GLU A 118 30.03 -25.40 13.56
N GLU A 119 29.29 -25.36 14.66
CA GLU A 119 29.23 -24.22 15.58
C GLU A 119 30.47 -24.10 16.47
N VAL A 120 30.96 -22.87 16.62
CA VAL A 120 31.99 -22.51 17.59
C VAL A 120 31.73 -21.14 18.20
N ARG A 121 32.10 -20.97 19.46
CA ARG A 121 32.03 -19.67 20.15
C ARG A 121 33.24 -18.83 19.76
N VAL A 122 33.04 -17.55 19.45
CA VAL A 122 34.13 -16.64 19.05
C VAL A 122 35.26 -16.58 20.10
N ALA A 123 34.96 -16.70 21.40
CA ALA A 123 35.99 -16.75 22.46
C ALA A 123 36.94 -17.96 22.36
N SER A 124 36.55 -19.01 21.63
CA SER A 124 37.36 -20.22 21.42
C SER A 124 38.21 -20.15 20.14
N LEU A 125 38.02 -19.12 19.31
CA LEU A 125 38.74 -18.96 18.05
C LEU A 125 40.09 -18.26 18.25
N ARG A 126 41.04 -18.56 17.35
CA ARG A 126 42.20 -17.71 17.10
C ARG A 126 41.78 -16.68 16.05
N LEU A 127 41.71 -15.40 16.42
CA LEU A 127 41.39 -14.32 15.47
C LEU A 127 42.68 -13.73 14.91
N ASP A 128 42.70 -13.46 13.60
CA ASP A 128 43.85 -12.79 12.97
C ASP A 128 44.05 -11.39 13.57
N GLY A 129 45.30 -11.07 13.86
CA GLY A 129 45.67 -9.82 14.53
C GLY A 129 45.55 -8.59 13.64
N ASN A 130 45.54 -8.75 12.31
CA ASN A 130 45.38 -7.65 11.37
C ASN A 130 43.90 -7.37 11.09
N ALA A 131 43.09 -8.41 10.92
CA ALA A 131 41.65 -8.35 10.73
C ALA A 131 40.92 -7.92 12.01
N PHE A 132 41.39 -8.38 13.18
CA PHE A 132 40.84 -8.04 14.49
C PHE A 132 41.90 -7.47 15.45
N PRO A 133 42.40 -6.23 15.25
CA PRO A 133 43.43 -5.63 16.09
C PRO A 133 43.05 -5.50 17.59
N ASN A 134 41.76 -5.59 17.89
CA ASN A 134 41.18 -5.55 19.22
C ASN A 134 40.56 -6.89 19.65
N ALA A 135 41.05 -8.03 19.14
CA ALA A 135 40.53 -9.37 19.40
C ALA A 135 40.24 -9.66 20.88
N SER A 136 41.15 -9.32 21.81
CA SER A 136 40.95 -9.56 23.25
C SER A 136 39.75 -8.82 23.84
N GLN A 137 39.37 -7.68 23.26
CA GLN A 137 38.15 -6.96 23.65
C GLN A 137 36.92 -7.62 23.02
N LEU A 138 36.97 -7.89 21.71
CA LEU A 138 35.88 -8.52 20.96
C LEU A 138 35.50 -9.89 21.52
N GLN A 139 36.48 -10.69 21.95
CA GLN A 139 36.28 -12.05 22.47
C GLN A 139 35.79 -12.09 23.93
N ARG A 140 35.52 -10.95 24.58
CA ARG A 140 34.88 -10.98 25.90
C ARG A 140 33.44 -11.46 25.80
N ASN A 141 32.96 -12.12 26.84
CA ASN A 141 31.60 -12.66 26.88
C ASN A 141 30.51 -11.59 26.79
N ASP A 142 30.78 -10.36 27.23
CA ASP A 142 29.89 -9.18 27.11
C ASP A 142 29.95 -8.52 25.71
N GLN A 143 30.65 -9.15 24.76
CA GLN A 143 30.80 -8.76 23.36
C GLN A 143 30.60 -10.00 22.46
N LEU A 144 31.46 -10.25 21.47
CA LEU A 144 31.31 -11.38 20.56
C LEU A 144 31.67 -12.71 21.21
N GLY A 145 32.32 -12.75 22.37
CA GLY A 145 32.93 -13.97 22.91
C GLY A 145 31.99 -15.18 22.98
N ARG A 146 30.71 -14.93 23.27
CA ARG A 146 29.67 -15.97 23.27
C ARG A 146 28.96 -16.14 21.93
N LEU A 147 29.07 -15.22 20.99
CA LEU A 147 28.43 -15.35 19.69
C LEU A 147 28.87 -16.67 19.01
N THR A 148 27.90 -17.41 18.50
CA THR A 148 28.13 -18.65 17.75
C THR A 148 28.35 -18.34 16.27
N VAL A 149 29.43 -18.89 15.70
CA VAL A 149 29.83 -18.73 14.30
C VAL A 149 30.15 -20.08 13.68
N THR A 150 30.19 -20.15 12.35
CA THR A 150 30.61 -21.37 11.63
C THR A 150 32.13 -21.57 11.70
N THR A 151 32.55 -22.83 11.80
CA THR A 151 33.94 -23.27 11.69
C THR A 151 34.41 -23.48 10.25
N THR A 152 33.50 -23.46 9.27
CA THR A 152 33.82 -23.84 7.88
C THR A 152 34.14 -22.68 6.97
N LEU A 153 33.90 -21.45 7.44
CA LEU A 153 34.24 -20.19 6.78
C LEU A 153 34.99 -19.31 7.78
N GLY A 154 35.78 -18.35 7.30
CA GLY A 154 36.42 -17.35 8.16
C GLY A 154 37.95 -17.35 8.09
N ASP A 155 38.56 -18.52 7.89
CA ASP A 155 40.00 -18.68 7.62
C ASP A 155 40.25 -18.58 6.11
N THR A 156 40.54 -17.37 5.64
CA THR A 156 40.61 -17.04 4.20
C THR A 156 41.94 -17.50 3.59
N ASP A 157 43.03 -17.44 4.35
CA ASP A 157 44.37 -17.79 3.89
C ASP A 157 44.87 -19.18 4.34
N ARG A 158 44.08 -19.88 5.16
CA ARG A 158 44.28 -21.26 5.64
C ARG A 158 45.44 -21.43 6.61
N ASP A 159 45.70 -20.40 7.42
CA ASP A 159 46.78 -20.44 8.42
C ASP A 159 46.31 -20.97 9.80
N GLY A 160 44.99 -21.11 9.99
CA GLY A 160 44.34 -21.59 11.21
C GLY A 160 43.92 -20.50 12.19
N ASP A 161 44.04 -19.20 11.86
CA ASP A 161 43.22 -18.15 12.45
C ASP A 161 42.06 -17.73 11.54
N PHE A 162 41.16 -16.92 12.10
CA PHE A 162 39.97 -16.43 11.42
C PHE A 162 40.17 -14.96 11.07
N ASP A 163 40.10 -14.64 9.78
CA ASP A 163 40.05 -13.28 9.22
C ASP A 163 38.65 -12.68 9.27
N LYS A 164 37.63 -13.55 9.26
CA LYS A 164 36.20 -13.19 9.20
C LYS A 164 35.37 -14.07 10.11
N LEU A 165 34.29 -13.51 10.63
CA LEU A 165 33.35 -14.21 11.49
C LEU A 165 32.00 -14.30 10.77
N TYR A 166 31.52 -15.52 10.55
CA TYR A 166 30.26 -15.78 9.85
C TYR A 166 29.22 -16.34 10.81
N LEU A 167 28.11 -15.63 10.94
CA LEU A 167 26.96 -16.00 11.72
C LEU A 167 26.05 -16.91 10.93
N PHE A 168 25.35 -17.77 11.65
CA PHE A 168 24.23 -18.52 11.12
C PHE A 168 23.03 -17.61 10.90
N GLY A 169 22.48 -17.69 9.69
CA GLY A 169 21.37 -16.83 9.28
C GLY A 169 21.79 -15.36 9.19
N THR A 170 20.81 -14.52 8.87
CA THR A 170 20.97 -13.06 8.90
C THR A 170 20.02 -12.41 9.90
N ARG A 171 19.21 -13.20 10.62
CA ARG A 171 18.18 -12.72 11.56
C ARG A 171 17.14 -11.80 10.91
N SER A 172 17.00 -11.91 9.60
CA SER A 172 16.23 -11.03 8.73
C SER A 172 15.34 -11.84 7.79
N PHE A 173 14.49 -11.16 7.04
CA PHE A 173 13.96 -11.71 5.80
C PHE A 173 14.54 -10.94 4.61
N SER A 174 14.63 -11.61 3.46
CA SER A 174 15.16 -10.99 2.23
C SER A 174 14.20 -11.17 1.06
N ILE A 175 14.30 -10.27 0.09
CA ILE A 175 13.66 -10.36 -1.21
C ILE A 175 14.75 -10.45 -2.28
N TRP A 176 14.57 -11.40 -3.20
CA TRP A 176 15.48 -11.66 -4.31
C TRP A 176 14.73 -11.56 -5.63
N ASP A 177 15.41 -11.14 -6.69
CA ASP A 177 14.86 -11.24 -8.04
C ASP A 177 15.04 -12.66 -8.61
N SER A 178 14.37 -12.94 -9.73
CA SER A 178 14.48 -14.23 -10.46
C SER A 178 15.89 -14.56 -11.01
N ASN A 179 16.87 -13.66 -10.86
CA ASN A 179 18.27 -13.91 -11.20
C ASN A 179 19.13 -14.16 -9.96
N GLY A 180 18.56 -14.12 -8.75
CA GLY A 180 19.27 -14.31 -7.49
C GLY A 180 19.95 -13.06 -6.96
N ASN A 181 19.63 -11.87 -7.51
CA ASN A 181 20.12 -10.62 -6.94
C ASN A 181 19.33 -10.26 -5.69
N LEU A 182 20.03 -9.83 -4.64
CA LEU A 182 19.39 -9.27 -3.45
C LEU A 182 18.70 -7.95 -3.81
N VAL A 183 17.39 -7.88 -3.58
CA VAL A 183 16.55 -6.71 -3.85
C VAL A 183 16.33 -5.91 -2.57
N PHE A 184 16.08 -6.61 -1.46
CA PHE A 184 15.86 -6.03 -0.15
C PHE A 184 16.31 -7.02 0.93
N ASP A 185 16.83 -6.51 2.04
CA ASP A 185 17.01 -7.27 3.27
C ASP A 185 16.51 -6.42 4.45
N SER A 186 15.78 -7.04 5.38
CA SER A 186 15.25 -6.30 6.53
C SER A 186 16.33 -5.93 7.55
N GLY A 187 17.52 -6.51 7.46
CA GLY A 187 18.62 -6.28 8.38
C GLY A 187 18.19 -6.44 9.85
N SER A 188 18.51 -5.42 10.66
CA SER A 188 18.23 -5.34 12.10
C SER A 188 16.76 -5.08 12.46
N GLN A 189 15.87 -4.92 11.48
CA GLN A 189 14.52 -4.40 11.74
C GLN A 189 13.74 -5.23 12.77
N PHE A 190 13.88 -6.57 12.78
CA PHE A 190 13.16 -7.40 13.75
C PHE A 190 13.56 -7.10 15.20
N GLU A 191 14.88 -7.07 15.49
CA GLU A 191 15.39 -6.73 16.82
C GLU A 191 15.02 -5.27 17.18
N GLU A 192 15.15 -4.33 16.25
CA GLU A 192 14.78 -2.93 16.49
C GLU A 192 13.28 -2.74 16.77
N ILE A 193 12.41 -3.47 16.07
CA ILE A 193 10.97 -3.45 16.29
C ILE A 193 10.66 -4.00 17.69
N ILE A 194 11.21 -5.15 18.05
CA ILE A 194 10.98 -5.76 19.38
C ILE A 194 11.49 -4.83 20.48
N ALA A 195 12.69 -4.28 20.34
CA ALA A 195 13.26 -3.31 21.29
C ALA A 195 12.38 -2.06 21.44
N ARG A 196 11.82 -1.55 20.33
CA ARG A 196 10.89 -0.41 20.33
C ARG A 196 9.60 -0.73 21.08
N LEU A 197 9.01 -1.91 20.85
CA LEU A 197 7.78 -2.34 21.52
C LEU A 197 8.00 -2.52 23.02
N ILE A 198 9.16 -3.00 23.43
CA ILE A 198 9.58 -3.06 24.85
C ILE A 198 9.68 -1.64 25.43
N ALA A 199 10.36 -0.72 24.74
CA ALA A 199 10.49 0.66 25.18
C ALA A 199 9.14 1.39 25.29
N GLN A 200 8.16 0.99 24.47
CA GLN A 200 6.78 1.50 24.51
C GLN A 200 5.90 0.80 25.56
N GLY A 201 6.41 -0.20 26.27
CA GLY A 201 5.66 -0.98 27.26
C GLY A 201 4.62 -1.93 26.66
N GLN A 202 4.69 -2.20 25.36
CA GLN A 202 3.81 -3.14 24.66
C GLN A 202 4.29 -4.59 24.79
N LEU A 203 5.60 -4.77 24.98
CA LEU A 203 6.21 -6.04 25.35
C LEU A 203 6.97 -5.89 26.67
N PRO A 204 7.06 -6.95 27.50
CA PRO A 204 7.86 -6.91 28.71
C PRO A 204 9.36 -6.95 28.38
N SER A 205 10.22 -6.40 29.24
CA SER A 205 11.67 -6.34 28.98
C SER A 205 12.31 -7.69 28.72
N ILE A 206 11.76 -8.77 29.30
CA ILE A 206 12.23 -10.14 29.13
C ILE A 206 11.95 -10.74 27.73
N ALA A 207 11.23 -10.03 26.87
CA ALA A 207 10.88 -10.48 25.53
C ALA A 207 11.96 -10.18 24.46
N PHE A 208 13.05 -9.48 24.77
CA PHE A 208 14.08 -9.28 23.74
C PHE A 208 14.90 -10.55 23.56
N ASN A 209 15.01 -11.06 22.31
CA ASN A 209 15.76 -12.28 21.94
C ASN A 209 15.57 -13.43 22.94
N ALA A 210 14.31 -13.61 23.40
CA ALA A 210 13.95 -14.63 24.37
C ALA A 210 13.87 -16.01 23.72
N ASN A 211 14.20 -17.06 24.46
CA ASN A 211 14.04 -18.43 23.98
C ASN A 211 12.55 -18.85 24.00
N ASN A 212 12.19 -19.91 23.28
CA ASN A 212 10.80 -20.42 23.22
C ASN A 212 10.47 -21.44 24.33
N ASP A 213 11.47 -22.00 25.00
CA ASP A 213 11.30 -23.01 26.06
C ASP A 213 11.28 -22.43 27.50
N ASP A 214 11.60 -21.15 27.66
CA ASP A 214 11.57 -20.42 28.93
C ASP A 214 11.14 -18.96 28.70
N ASN A 215 10.30 -18.42 29.60
CA ASN A 215 9.90 -17.00 29.60
C ASN A 215 10.88 -16.11 30.37
N ASN A 216 11.69 -16.66 31.28
CA ASN A 216 12.74 -15.91 31.98
C ASN A 216 14.07 -15.91 31.21
N SER A 217 14.00 -15.69 29.90
CA SER A 217 15.08 -15.96 28.96
C SER A 217 15.52 -14.73 28.19
N PHE A 218 15.37 -13.53 28.80
CA PHE A 218 15.86 -12.27 28.25
C PHE A 218 17.23 -12.46 27.62
N ASP A 219 17.32 -12.08 26.34
CA ASP A 219 18.59 -11.92 25.62
C ASP A 219 19.37 -13.22 25.36
N THR A 220 18.83 -14.38 25.76
CA THR A 220 19.49 -15.69 25.67
C THR A 220 19.70 -16.19 24.24
N ARG A 221 19.09 -15.56 23.23
CA ARG A 221 19.32 -15.86 21.81
C ARG A 221 20.22 -14.86 21.10
N SER A 222 20.62 -13.75 21.73
CA SER A 222 21.50 -12.74 21.12
C SER A 222 22.91 -13.28 20.83
N ASP A 223 23.40 -14.25 21.62
CA ASP A 223 24.64 -14.96 21.34
C ASP A 223 24.51 -16.05 20.25
N ASN A 224 23.33 -16.22 19.64
CA ASN A 224 23.07 -17.22 18.59
C ASN A 224 22.37 -16.58 17.37
N LYS A 225 21.12 -16.98 17.06
CA LYS A 225 20.39 -16.57 15.85
C LYS A 225 19.30 -15.51 16.13
N GLY A 226 19.29 -14.94 17.35
CA GLY A 226 18.44 -13.81 17.73
C GLY A 226 16.93 -14.11 17.64
N PRO A 227 16.14 -13.31 16.89
CA PRO A 227 14.70 -13.55 16.75
C PRO A 227 14.31 -14.84 16.00
N GLU A 228 15.19 -15.35 15.14
CA GLU A 228 15.02 -16.60 14.34
C GLU A 228 13.77 -16.61 13.43
N PRO A 229 13.85 -15.96 12.26
CA PRO A 229 12.78 -16.02 11.26
C PRO A 229 12.78 -17.35 10.52
N GLU A 230 11.82 -18.20 10.86
CA GLU A 230 11.71 -19.60 10.42
C GLU A 230 10.81 -19.70 9.17
N GLY A 231 9.54 -19.41 9.35
CA GLY A 231 8.53 -19.54 8.29
C GLY A 231 8.28 -18.24 7.54
N VAL A 232 7.96 -18.34 6.24
CA VAL A 232 7.38 -17.25 5.45
C VAL A 232 6.23 -17.74 4.58
N VAL A 233 5.11 -17.02 4.60
CA VAL A 233 4.02 -17.19 3.64
C VAL A 233 3.60 -15.82 3.09
N LEU A 234 3.13 -15.80 1.85
CA LEU A 234 2.65 -14.59 1.19
C LEU A 234 1.14 -14.62 1.04
N GLY A 235 0.50 -13.47 1.20
CA GLY A 235 -0.94 -13.30 0.98
C GLY A 235 -1.22 -12.04 0.18
N THR A 236 -2.03 -12.17 -0.87
CA THR A 236 -2.55 -11.00 -1.60
C THR A 236 -3.91 -10.63 -1.02
N ILE A 237 -4.03 -9.40 -0.55
CA ILE A 237 -5.28 -8.84 -0.02
C ILE A 237 -5.60 -7.58 -0.81
N ARG A 238 -6.67 -7.64 -1.60
CA ARG A 238 -6.97 -6.65 -2.66
C ARG A 238 -5.79 -6.57 -3.64
N ASP A 239 -5.22 -5.39 -3.86
CA ASP A 239 -4.11 -5.17 -4.80
C ASP A 239 -2.75 -5.12 -4.09
N ARG A 240 -2.68 -5.49 -2.80
CA ARG A 240 -1.45 -5.48 -2.00
C ARG A 240 -1.00 -6.89 -1.65
N THR A 241 0.31 -7.13 -1.72
CA THR A 241 0.94 -8.39 -1.34
C THR A 241 1.65 -8.23 -0.01
N TYR A 242 1.36 -9.11 0.94
CA TYR A 242 1.94 -9.11 2.28
C TYR A 242 2.80 -10.34 2.50
N ALA A 243 3.93 -10.16 3.18
CA ALA A 243 4.72 -11.24 3.74
C ALA A 243 4.40 -11.40 5.23
N PHE A 244 4.15 -12.63 5.64
CA PHE A 244 3.97 -13.05 7.03
C PHE A 244 5.18 -13.92 7.39
N ILE A 245 6.01 -13.45 8.33
CA ILE A 245 7.25 -14.11 8.73
C ILE A 245 7.13 -14.57 10.19
N GLY A 246 7.17 -15.88 10.44
CA GLY A 246 7.12 -16.46 11.78
C GLY A 246 8.47 -16.38 12.48
N LEU A 247 8.49 -16.03 13.76
CA LEU A 247 9.71 -16.00 14.59
C LEU A 247 9.69 -17.16 15.60
N GLU A 248 10.54 -18.17 15.42
CA GLU A 248 10.48 -19.43 16.18
C GLU A 248 10.82 -19.23 17.66
N ARG A 249 11.80 -18.36 17.98
CA ARG A 249 12.25 -18.16 19.35
C ARG A 249 11.32 -17.26 20.15
N ILE A 250 11.32 -15.97 19.84
CA ILE A 250 10.51 -15.02 20.60
C ILE A 250 9.01 -15.27 20.41
N GLY A 251 8.63 -15.91 19.31
CA GLY A 251 7.25 -16.16 18.92
C GLY A 251 6.68 -15.03 18.08
N GLY A 252 5.47 -15.24 17.58
CA GLY A 252 4.72 -14.26 16.80
C GLY A 252 5.11 -14.17 15.33
N VAL A 253 4.43 -13.27 14.64
CA VAL A 253 4.50 -13.08 13.19
C VAL A 253 4.78 -11.62 12.86
N MET A 254 5.83 -11.37 12.11
CA MET A 254 6.14 -10.08 11.49
C MET A 254 5.37 -9.95 10.17
N VAL A 255 4.75 -8.79 9.95
CA VAL A 255 3.95 -8.52 8.75
C VAL A 255 4.54 -7.34 7.98
N TYR A 256 4.83 -7.55 6.70
CA TYR A 256 5.33 -6.53 5.79
C TYR A 256 4.43 -6.43 4.56
N ASP A 257 4.15 -5.22 4.10
CA ASP A 257 3.64 -4.98 2.76
C ASP A 257 4.83 -4.99 1.80
N ILE A 258 4.84 -5.95 0.88
CA ILE A 258 5.89 -6.18 -0.12
C ILE A 258 5.37 -5.91 -1.54
N THR A 259 4.28 -5.15 -1.68
CA THR A 259 3.70 -4.82 -2.99
C THR A 259 4.74 -4.17 -3.91
N ASP A 260 5.57 -3.28 -3.35
CA ASP A 260 6.82 -2.84 -3.96
C ASP A 260 7.99 -3.67 -3.39
N PRO A 261 8.58 -4.60 -4.17
CA PRO A 261 9.70 -5.44 -3.70
C PRO A 261 10.95 -4.65 -3.33
N HIS A 262 11.12 -3.43 -3.86
CA HIS A 262 12.27 -2.57 -3.58
C HIS A 262 12.10 -1.73 -2.31
N HIS A 263 10.87 -1.51 -1.86
CA HIS A 263 10.56 -0.74 -0.67
C HIS A 263 9.51 -1.42 0.23
N PRO A 264 9.79 -2.62 0.77
CA PRO A 264 8.92 -3.24 1.76
C PRO A 264 8.66 -2.32 2.96
N THR A 265 7.42 -2.26 3.43
CA THR A 265 7.05 -1.47 4.61
C THR A 265 6.52 -2.37 5.72
N PHE A 266 7.07 -2.23 6.92
CA PHE A 266 6.56 -2.91 8.11
C PHE A 266 5.12 -2.47 8.41
N VAL A 267 4.24 -3.44 8.63
CA VAL A 267 2.83 -3.22 8.96
C VAL A 267 2.61 -3.39 10.46
N GLN A 268 2.93 -4.56 10.99
CA GLN A 268 2.74 -4.90 12.39
C GLN A 268 3.53 -6.14 12.79
N TYR A 269 3.68 -6.33 14.11
CA TYR A 269 4.17 -7.56 14.73
C TYR A 269 3.09 -8.02 15.70
N VAL A 270 2.65 -9.28 15.54
CA VAL A 270 1.62 -9.87 16.40
C VAL A 270 2.21 -11.07 17.12
N ASN A 271 2.13 -11.08 18.44
CA ASN A 271 2.61 -12.17 19.26
C ASN A 271 1.56 -12.52 20.33
N ASN A 272 1.08 -13.77 20.32
CA ASN A 272 0.08 -14.28 21.26
C ASN A 272 0.72 -14.90 22.52
N ARG A 273 2.04 -14.73 22.69
CA ARG A 273 2.80 -15.23 23.83
C ARG A 273 2.63 -14.32 25.03
N ASN A 274 2.19 -14.89 26.15
CA ASN A 274 2.18 -14.24 27.45
C ASN A 274 3.44 -14.62 28.25
N PHE A 275 4.30 -13.64 28.51
CA PHE A 275 5.51 -13.84 29.32
C PHE A 275 5.23 -13.78 30.82
N VAL A 276 4.24 -12.98 31.23
CA VAL A 276 3.87 -12.74 32.62
C VAL A 276 2.37 -12.87 32.83
N ASP A 277 1.96 -13.19 34.05
CA ASP A 277 0.56 -13.19 34.48
C ASP A 277 0.03 -11.76 34.70
N ALA A 278 -1.26 -11.65 35.04
CA ALA A 278 -1.90 -10.35 35.31
C ALA A 278 -1.34 -9.62 36.55
N GLN A 279 -0.53 -10.30 37.36
CA GLN A 279 0.17 -9.73 38.52
C GLN A 279 1.64 -9.40 38.21
N GLY A 280 2.11 -9.68 36.99
CA GLY A 280 3.49 -9.44 36.55
C GLY A 280 4.47 -10.55 36.91
N ASN A 281 4.02 -11.72 37.39
CA ASN A 281 4.91 -12.86 37.64
C ASN A 281 5.19 -13.60 36.34
N ILE A 282 6.42 -14.06 36.15
CA ILE A 282 6.81 -14.85 34.98
C ILE A 282 6.01 -16.14 34.91
N LEU A 283 5.36 -16.37 33.77
CA LEU A 283 4.63 -17.61 33.51
C LEU A 283 5.61 -18.71 33.09
N PRO A 284 5.62 -19.89 33.74
CA PRO A 284 6.46 -21.00 33.29
C PRO A 284 5.93 -21.56 31.95
N VAL A 285 6.82 -21.83 30.99
CA VAL A 285 6.44 -22.40 29.68
C VAL A 285 5.89 -23.82 29.80
N ARG A 286 6.35 -24.59 30.79
CA ARG A 286 5.83 -25.93 31.11
C ARG A 286 5.18 -26.00 32.47
N LEU A 287 4.11 -26.77 32.58
CA LEU A 287 3.50 -27.16 33.84
C LEU A 287 4.39 -28.17 34.60
N PRO A 288 4.19 -28.38 35.91
CA PRO A 288 4.96 -29.35 36.68
C PRO A 288 4.89 -30.80 36.15
N ASP A 289 3.88 -31.12 35.34
CA ASP A 289 3.71 -32.42 34.69
C ASP A 289 4.37 -32.51 33.30
N GLY A 290 5.10 -31.46 32.88
CA GLY A 290 5.86 -31.40 31.63
C GLY A 290 5.09 -30.90 30.42
N ARG A 291 3.76 -30.74 30.51
CA ARG A 291 2.93 -30.23 29.40
C ARG A 291 3.13 -28.73 29.20
N SER A 292 2.95 -28.25 27.97
CA SER A 292 2.98 -26.82 27.66
C SER A 292 1.89 -26.09 28.45
N ASN A 293 2.24 -24.94 29.02
CA ASN A 293 1.33 -24.15 29.83
C ASN A 293 0.41 -23.31 28.94
N PRO A 294 -0.90 -23.59 28.88
CA PRO A 294 -1.82 -22.88 27.98
C PRO A 294 -1.94 -21.39 28.31
N ALA A 295 -1.61 -20.96 29.53
CA ALA A 295 -1.60 -19.54 29.90
C ALA A 295 -0.52 -18.75 29.14
N VAL A 296 0.53 -19.41 28.65
CA VAL A 296 1.60 -18.78 27.86
C VAL A 296 1.18 -18.51 26.42
N GLY A 297 0.16 -19.19 25.91
CA GLY A 297 -0.29 -19.03 24.52
C GLY A 297 0.58 -19.79 23.52
N ASP A 298 0.83 -19.18 22.37
CA ASP A 298 1.48 -19.80 21.22
C ASP A 298 3.01 -19.64 21.27
N LEU A 299 3.76 -20.73 21.02
CA LEU A 299 5.23 -20.79 21.09
C LEU A 299 5.82 -21.58 19.92
N GLY A 300 6.86 -21.04 19.29
CA GLY A 300 7.54 -21.69 18.16
C GLY A 300 6.74 -21.71 16.85
N PRO A 301 6.33 -20.55 16.28
CA PRO A 301 5.82 -20.51 14.90
C PRO A 301 6.81 -21.17 13.93
N GLU A 302 6.36 -22.23 13.25
CA GLU A 302 7.17 -23.05 12.36
C GLU A 302 6.55 -23.06 10.94
N GLY A 303 5.30 -23.50 10.85
CA GLY A 303 4.53 -23.53 9.60
C GLY A 303 3.52 -22.40 9.51
N LEU A 304 3.41 -21.77 8.33
CA LEU A 304 2.41 -20.75 8.04
C LEU A 304 1.63 -21.08 6.76
N ALA A 305 0.33 -20.79 6.76
CA ALA A 305 -0.51 -20.87 5.57
C ALA A 305 -1.45 -19.68 5.48
N PHE A 306 -1.53 -19.05 4.32
CA PHE A 306 -2.47 -17.98 4.04
C PHE A 306 -3.68 -18.52 3.26
N ILE A 307 -4.88 -18.15 3.70
CA ILE A 307 -6.15 -18.50 3.06
C ILE A 307 -6.79 -17.21 2.57
N SER A 308 -7.10 -17.14 1.28
CA SER A 308 -7.73 -15.95 0.69
C SER A 308 -9.14 -15.72 1.26
N ALA A 309 -9.64 -14.50 1.17
CA ALA A 309 -11.04 -14.20 1.53
C ALA A 309 -12.06 -15.05 0.74
N GLN A 310 -11.72 -15.45 -0.49
CA GLN A 310 -12.59 -16.24 -1.37
C GLN A 310 -12.70 -17.70 -0.92
N ASP A 311 -11.61 -18.23 -0.35
CA ASP A 311 -11.53 -19.60 0.15
C ASP A 311 -11.88 -19.70 1.65
N SER A 312 -11.99 -18.55 2.33
CA SER A 312 -12.26 -18.47 3.76
C SER A 312 -13.74 -18.62 4.10
N PRO A 313 -14.10 -19.42 5.13
CA PRO A 313 -15.49 -19.58 5.58
C PRO A 313 -16.10 -18.30 6.19
N THR A 314 -15.27 -17.33 6.61
CA THR A 314 -15.72 -16.06 7.19
C THR A 314 -15.81 -14.94 6.14
N GLY A 315 -15.31 -15.16 4.92
CA GLY A 315 -15.17 -14.12 3.90
C GLY A 315 -14.06 -13.10 4.17
N THR A 316 -13.29 -13.28 5.25
CA THR A 316 -12.08 -12.49 5.58
C THR A 316 -10.84 -13.36 5.29
N PRO A 317 -9.71 -12.78 4.82
CA PRO A 317 -8.49 -13.56 4.66
C PRO A 317 -8.01 -14.12 6.02
N LEU A 318 -7.47 -15.33 6.02
CA LEU A 318 -6.98 -15.99 7.23
C LEU A 318 -5.49 -16.29 7.14
N LEU A 319 -4.79 -16.21 8.27
CA LEU A 319 -3.44 -16.73 8.46
C LEU A 319 -3.48 -17.86 9.48
N VAL A 320 -3.04 -19.05 9.08
CA VAL A 320 -2.91 -20.23 9.94
C VAL A 320 -1.44 -20.36 10.33
N VAL A 321 -1.17 -20.55 11.62
CA VAL A 321 0.19 -20.67 12.18
C VAL A 321 0.26 -21.93 13.04
N SER A 322 1.16 -22.85 12.71
CA SER A 322 1.50 -23.99 13.58
C SER A 322 2.64 -23.62 14.51
N ASN A 323 2.47 -23.94 15.80
CA ASN A 323 3.36 -23.56 16.87
C ASN A 323 3.91 -24.84 17.52
N GLU A 324 5.16 -25.17 17.22
CA GLU A 324 5.78 -26.47 17.54
C GLU A 324 5.89 -26.69 19.06
N ILE A 325 6.39 -25.68 19.77
CA ILE A 325 6.72 -25.78 21.21
C ILE A 325 5.46 -25.83 22.07
N SER A 326 4.44 -25.05 21.73
CA SER A 326 3.14 -25.10 22.41
C SER A 326 2.27 -26.26 21.92
N GLY A 327 2.53 -26.83 20.73
CA GLY A 327 1.71 -27.85 20.09
C GLY A 327 0.34 -27.30 19.64
N THR A 328 0.24 -26.00 19.36
CA THR A 328 -1.00 -25.32 19.00
C THR A 328 -1.04 -24.94 17.53
N THR A 329 -2.25 -24.81 16.97
CA THR A 329 -2.47 -24.16 15.67
C THR A 329 -3.41 -22.99 15.87
N SER A 330 -2.93 -21.78 15.58
CA SER A 330 -3.73 -20.56 15.66
C SER A 330 -4.18 -20.10 14.28
N ILE A 331 -5.39 -19.53 14.22
CA ILE A 331 -5.99 -18.98 13.00
C ILE A 331 -6.32 -17.53 13.28
N TRP A 332 -5.78 -16.64 12.45
CA TRP A 332 -5.90 -15.20 12.56
C TRP A 332 -6.70 -14.66 11.39
N GLU A 333 -7.69 -13.80 11.66
CA GLU A 333 -8.28 -12.99 10.60
C GLU A 333 -7.34 -11.83 10.25
N VAL A 334 -7.12 -11.61 8.96
CA VAL A 334 -6.26 -10.53 8.47
C VAL A 334 -7.13 -9.39 7.96
N GLU A 335 -7.32 -8.39 8.82
CA GLU A 335 -8.05 -7.17 8.50
C GLU A 335 -7.11 -6.10 7.96
N LEU A 336 -7.52 -5.42 6.88
CA LEU A 336 -6.82 -4.23 6.42
C LEU A 336 -7.31 -3.01 7.20
N PRO A 337 -6.42 -2.03 7.52
CA PRO A 337 -6.88 -0.75 8.03
C PRO A 337 -7.86 -0.13 7.02
N ASN A 338 -9.04 0.25 7.52
CA ASN A 338 -10.07 0.88 6.69
C ASN A 338 -9.54 2.21 6.12
N TYR A 339 -9.59 2.37 4.81
CA TYR A 339 -9.42 3.68 4.20
C TYR A 339 -10.70 4.49 4.42
N THR A 340 -10.60 5.54 5.23
CA THR A 340 -11.70 6.47 5.46
C THR A 340 -11.50 7.70 4.58
N LEU A 341 -12.51 8.02 3.77
CA LEU A 341 -12.60 9.24 2.95
C LEU A 341 -13.74 10.11 3.46
N GLN A 342 -13.44 11.37 3.79
CA GLN A 342 -14.47 12.39 3.97
C GLN A 342 -14.80 13.03 2.62
N ILE A 343 -16.08 13.00 2.26
CA ILE A 343 -16.60 13.71 1.09
C ILE A 343 -17.43 14.88 1.59
N LEU A 344 -17.01 16.09 1.28
CA LEU A 344 -17.80 17.29 1.48
C LEU A 344 -18.39 17.67 0.12
N HIS A 345 -19.71 17.64 0.00
CA HIS A 345 -20.36 17.96 -1.27
C HIS A 345 -21.46 19.01 -1.12
N ALA A 346 -21.72 19.72 -2.21
CA ALA A 346 -22.85 20.62 -2.34
C ALA A 346 -23.31 20.68 -3.80
N SER A 347 -24.54 21.14 -4.02
CA SER A 347 -25.15 21.34 -5.33
C SER A 347 -26.04 22.58 -5.29
N ASP A 348 -26.41 23.08 -6.47
CA ASP A 348 -27.52 24.05 -6.61
C ASP A 348 -27.30 25.34 -5.79
N HIS A 349 -26.10 25.91 -5.86
CA HIS A 349 -25.76 27.11 -5.09
C HIS A 349 -26.51 28.35 -5.57
N GLU A 350 -26.80 28.44 -6.88
CA GLU A 350 -27.76 29.36 -7.49
C GLU A 350 -27.83 30.75 -6.83
N ALA A 351 -26.68 31.42 -6.70
CA ALA A 351 -26.52 32.57 -5.80
C ALA A 351 -27.56 33.69 -6.00
N GLY A 352 -28.38 33.90 -4.96
CA GLY A 352 -29.31 35.03 -4.84
C GLY A 352 -28.73 36.24 -4.10
N ILE A 353 -29.58 37.23 -3.77
CA ILE A 353 -29.19 38.40 -2.97
C ILE A 353 -28.54 38.02 -1.61
N PRO A 354 -29.05 37.00 -0.87
CA PRO A 354 -28.48 36.60 0.42
C PRO A 354 -27.08 35.96 0.35
N ALA A 355 -26.59 35.60 -0.85
CA ALA A 355 -25.34 34.84 -1.01
C ALA A 355 -24.13 35.48 -0.32
N LEU A 356 -24.08 36.81 -0.22
CA LEU A 356 -23.01 37.53 0.49
C LEU A 356 -22.95 37.24 1.99
N GLN A 357 -24.08 36.89 2.60
CA GLN A 357 -24.16 36.50 4.01
C GLN A 357 -23.97 34.98 4.15
N ASP A 358 -24.68 34.21 3.33
CA ASP A 358 -24.72 32.75 3.43
C ASP A 358 -23.36 32.11 3.13
N ILE A 359 -22.59 32.66 2.18
CA ILE A 359 -21.27 32.13 1.82
C ILE A 359 -20.27 32.16 2.98
N ILE A 360 -20.40 33.12 3.90
CA ILE A 360 -19.52 33.23 5.07
C ILE A 360 -19.80 32.05 6.01
N GLY A 361 -21.08 31.77 6.29
CA GLY A 361 -21.50 30.63 7.10
C GLY A 361 -21.11 29.30 6.44
N PHE A 362 -21.43 29.15 5.16
CA PHE A 362 -21.11 27.96 4.39
C PHE A 362 -19.60 27.65 4.39
N SER A 363 -18.76 28.65 4.07
CA SER A 363 -17.31 28.47 4.06
C SER A 363 -16.73 28.16 5.43
N ALA A 364 -17.27 28.74 6.51
CA ALA A 364 -16.86 28.43 7.88
C ALA A 364 -17.14 26.96 8.23
N VAL A 365 -18.34 26.46 7.93
CA VAL A 365 -18.72 25.06 8.16
C VAL A 365 -17.88 24.12 7.29
N LEU A 366 -17.76 24.40 5.99
CA LEU A 366 -16.97 23.58 5.06
C LEU A 366 -15.51 23.45 5.53
N ASN A 367 -14.89 24.55 5.96
CA ASN A 367 -13.51 24.54 6.46
C ASN A 367 -13.37 23.81 7.79
N ALA A 368 -14.31 23.98 8.73
CA ALA A 368 -14.30 23.29 10.01
C ALA A 368 -14.52 21.76 9.86
N LEU A 369 -15.32 21.34 8.88
CA LEU A 369 -15.51 19.92 8.56
C LEU A 369 -14.26 19.35 7.88
N ALA A 370 -13.68 20.07 6.93
CA ALA A 370 -12.51 19.61 6.18
C ALA A 370 -11.27 19.38 7.05
N SER A 371 -11.17 20.04 8.20
CA SER A 371 -10.07 19.82 9.14
C SER A 371 -10.25 18.59 10.03
N ARG A 372 -11.40 17.89 9.98
CA ARG A 372 -11.67 16.74 10.87
C ARG A 372 -11.04 15.43 10.40
N TYR A 373 -10.83 15.28 9.10
CA TYR A 373 -10.28 14.06 8.51
C TYR A 373 -9.08 14.38 7.61
N PRO A 374 -8.01 13.57 7.66
CA PRO A 374 -6.82 13.78 6.83
C PRO A 374 -7.10 13.56 5.34
N ASN A 375 -8.00 12.62 5.02
CA ASN A 375 -8.39 12.28 3.66
C ASN A 375 -9.74 12.93 3.36
N THR A 376 -9.70 14.16 2.83
CA THR A 376 -10.92 14.94 2.55
C THR A 376 -10.90 15.41 1.11
N ILE A 377 -12.05 15.25 0.42
CA ILE A 377 -12.31 15.85 -0.89
C ILE A 377 -13.55 16.74 -0.85
N LYS A 378 -13.57 17.75 -1.72
CA LYS A 378 -14.64 18.73 -1.87
C LYS A 378 -15.21 18.64 -3.29
N LEU A 379 -16.47 18.27 -3.41
CA LEU A 379 -17.13 18.00 -4.69
C LEU A 379 -18.37 18.88 -4.91
N ALA A 380 -18.56 19.37 -6.13
CA ALA A 380 -19.66 20.26 -6.48
C ALA A 380 -20.56 19.67 -7.59
N SER A 381 -21.81 19.33 -7.28
CA SER A 381 -22.73 18.69 -8.24
C SER A 381 -23.59 19.69 -9.03
N GLY A 382 -22.94 20.64 -9.71
CA GLY A 382 -23.56 21.55 -10.69
C GLY A 382 -24.42 22.69 -10.12
N ASP A 383 -24.86 23.57 -11.02
CA ASP A 383 -25.59 24.81 -10.75
C ASP A 383 -24.87 25.70 -9.71
N LEU A 384 -23.56 25.91 -9.95
CA LEU A 384 -22.73 26.75 -9.07
C LEU A 384 -23.06 28.24 -9.19
N PHE A 385 -23.72 28.63 -10.25
CA PHE A 385 -24.24 29.97 -10.46
C PHE A 385 -25.50 29.91 -11.33
N ILE A 386 -26.31 30.97 -11.22
CA ILE A 386 -27.50 31.17 -12.06
C ILE A 386 -27.54 32.64 -12.50
N PRO A 387 -27.95 32.95 -13.75
CA PRO A 387 -28.19 34.33 -14.13
C PRO A 387 -29.23 35.00 -13.23
N GLY A 388 -28.79 36.01 -12.48
CA GLY A 388 -29.59 36.68 -11.47
C GLY A 388 -28.91 37.95 -10.97
N PRO A 389 -29.44 38.60 -9.90
CA PRO A 389 -28.89 39.85 -9.40
C PRO A 389 -27.39 39.78 -9.03
N PHE A 390 -26.97 38.71 -8.33
CA PHE A 390 -25.56 38.55 -7.93
C PHE A 390 -24.64 38.33 -9.15
N PHE A 391 -25.01 37.36 -10.00
CA PHE A 391 -24.32 37.07 -11.26
C PHE A 391 -24.17 38.32 -12.15
N ASN A 392 -25.23 39.13 -12.27
CA ASN A 392 -25.22 40.35 -13.09
C ASN A 392 -24.39 41.48 -12.46
N ALA A 393 -24.44 41.65 -11.13
CA ALA A 393 -23.63 42.65 -10.43
C ALA A 393 -22.13 42.41 -10.60
N SER A 394 -21.71 41.16 -10.84
CA SER A 394 -20.34 40.83 -11.21
C SER A 394 -19.81 41.65 -12.40
N ARG A 395 -20.69 42.01 -13.35
CA ARG A 395 -20.32 42.83 -14.51
C ARG A 395 -19.75 44.19 -14.14
N ASP A 396 -20.30 44.84 -13.11
CA ASP A 396 -19.85 46.17 -12.70
C ASP A 396 -18.45 46.15 -12.10
N LEU A 397 -18.05 45.00 -11.53
CA LEU A 397 -16.74 44.82 -10.89
C LEU A 397 -15.68 44.28 -11.85
N TYR A 398 -16.06 43.40 -12.79
CA TYR A 398 -15.12 42.61 -13.59
C TYR A 398 -15.30 42.79 -15.11
N GLY A 399 -16.31 43.56 -15.54
CA GLY A 399 -16.66 43.75 -16.95
C GLY A 399 -17.40 42.57 -17.59
N GLN A 400 -17.59 41.47 -16.85
CA GLN A 400 -18.31 40.27 -17.28
C GLN A 400 -19.19 39.76 -16.13
N PRO A 401 -20.42 39.29 -16.40
CA PRO A 401 -21.23 38.69 -15.36
C PRO A 401 -20.65 37.33 -14.93
N GLY A 402 -20.93 36.87 -13.71
CA GLY A 402 -20.55 35.56 -13.17
C GLY A 402 -19.09 35.37 -12.70
N ILE A 403 -18.19 36.33 -12.94
CA ILE A 403 -16.78 36.22 -12.50
C ILE A 403 -16.69 36.13 -10.97
N ALA A 404 -17.58 36.83 -10.26
CA ALA A 404 -17.65 36.82 -8.80
C ALA A 404 -17.96 35.42 -8.27
N ASP A 405 -18.92 34.74 -8.88
CA ASP A 405 -19.32 33.37 -8.53
C ASP A 405 -18.12 32.42 -8.63
N VAL A 406 -17.41 32.42 -9.76
CA VAL A 406 -16.25 31.54 -9.93
C VAL A 406 -15.13 31.85 -8.94
N LEU A 407 -14.85 33.13 -8.65
CA LEU A 407 -13.84 33.51 -7.66
C LEU A 407 -14.20 33.01 -6.25
N VAL A 408 -15.49 33.06 -5.89
CA VAL A 408 -16.00 32.50 -4.63
C VAL A 408 -15.80 30.98 -4.61
N HIS A 409 -16.20 30.28 -5.66
CA HIS A 409 -16.06 28.83 -5.76
C HIS A 409 -14.58 28.37 -5.77
N ASN A 410 -13.70 29.12 -6.42
CA ASN A 410 -12.25 28.91 -6.33
C ASN A 410 -11.76 29.02 -4.89
N ARG A 411 -12.34 29.92 -4.09
CA ARG A 411 -11.94 30.11 -2.69
C ARG A 411 -12.51 29.05 -1.75
N LEU A 412 -13.67 28.48 -2.07
CA LEU A 412 -14.22 27.30 -1.38
C LEU A 412 -13.32 26.07 -1.57
N GLY A 413 -12.61 26.02 -2.71
CA GLY A 413 -11.58 25.02 -3.00
C GLY A 413 -12.16 23.68 -3.41
N TRP A 414 -13.07 23.68 -4.38
CA TRP A 414 -13.59 22.46 -5.00
C TRP A 414 -12.47 21.71 -5.73
N ASP A 415 -12.43 20.39 -5.57
CA ASP A 415 -11.52 19.52 -6.33
C ASP A 415 -12.06 19.25 -7.73
N VAL A 416 -13.39 19.07 -7.83
CA VAL A 416 -14.11 18.69 -9.05
C VAL A 416 -15.53 19.26 -9.00
N ALA A 417 -16.03 19.71 -10.16
CA ALA A 417 -17.44 20.01 -10.37
C ALA A 417 -18.06 19.14 -11.47
N VAL A 418 -19.37 18.89 -11.40
CA VAL A 418 -20.18 18.41 -12.53
C VAL A 418 -20.94 19.59 -13.13
N LEU A 419 -21.22 19.53 -14.43
CA LEU A 419 -22.07 20.52 -15.09
C LEU A 419 -23.52 20.38 -14.63
N GLY A 420 -24.16 21.49 -14.32
CA GLY A 420 -25.61 21.60 -14.23
C GLY A 420 -26.20 22.29 -15.46
N ASN A 421 -27.48 22.66 -15.37
CA ASN A 421 -28.17 23.41 -16.44
C ASN A 421 -27.82 24.90 -16.41
N HIS A 422 -27.74 25.49 -15.23
CA HIS A 422 -27.56 26.94 -15.09
C HIS A 422 -26.17 27.42 -15.52
N GLU A 423 -25.19 26.51 -15.63
CA GLU A 423 -23.91 26.77 -16.30
C GLU A 423 -24.08 27.27 -17.76
N PHE A 424 -25.17 26.90 -18.44
CA PHE A 424 -25.39 27.18 -19.86
C PHE A 424 -26.47 28.22 -20.16
N ASP A 425 -27.11 28.80 -19.14
CA ASP A 425 -28.24 29.72 -19.37
C ASP A 425 -27.86 30.97 -20.18
N ALA A 426 -26.65 31.50 -19.93
CA ALA A 426 -26.10 32.61 -20.68
C ALA A 426 -25.44 32.19 -22.02
N GLY A 427 -25.52 30.91 -22.36
CA GLY A 427 -24.93 30.29 -23.55
C GLY A 427 -23.47 29.88 -23.39
N THR A 428 -22.99 29.04 -24.32
CA THR A 428 -21.65 28.42 -24.27
C THR A 428 -20.49 29.41 -24.27
N SER A 429 -20.66 30.57 -24.92
CA SER A 429 -19.63 31.63 -24.93
C SER A 429 -19.49 32.34 -23.59
N ALA A 430 -20.60 32.53 -22.85
CA ALA A 430 -20.55 33.07 -21.50
C ALA A 430 -19.91 32.05 -20.56
N PHE A 431 -20.30 30.77 -20.66
CA PHE A 431 -19.69 29.70 -19.89
C PHE A 431 -18.17 29.57 -20.12
N TYR A 432 -17.72 29.67 -21.37
CA TYR A 432 -16.29 29.71 -21.69
C TYR A 432 -15.57 30.87 -20.99
N THR A 433 -16.19 32.05 -20.94
CA THR A 433 -15.62 33.23 -20.27
C THR A 433 -15.44 33.01 -18.76
N LEU A 434 -16.33 32.24 -18.14
CA LEU A 434 -16.26 31.87 -16.74
C LEU A 434 -15.21 30.80 -16.47
N LEU A 435 -15.07 29.79 -17.34
CA LEU A 435 -14.06 28.75 -17.16
C LEU A 435 -12.64 29.23 -17.46
N ALA A 436 -12.45 29.92 -18.58
CA ALA A 436 -11.13 30.17 -19.12
C ALA A 436 -10.39 31.31 -18.39
N PRO A 437 -9.06 31.18 -18.18
CA PRO A 437 -8.26 32.29 -17.67
C PRO A 437 -8.27 33.47 -18.64
N ASN A 438 -8.34 34.69 -18.10
CA ASN A 438 -8.36 35.92 -18.88
C ASN A 438 -7.49 37.01 -18.27
N ARG A 439 -6.35 37.26 -18.92
CA ARG A 439 -5.38 38.31 -18.56
C ARG A 439 -5.88 39.73 -18.74
N ASN A 440 -7.10 40.00 -19.18
CA ASN A 440 -7.65 41.35 -19.28
C ASN A 440 -8.73 41.64 -18.23
N ILE A 441 -9.31 40.60 -17.63
CA ILE A 441 -10.28 40.77 -16.54
C ILE A 441 -9.50 41.12 -15.25
N ARG A 442 -9.93 42.19 -14.58
CA ARG A 442 -9.33 42.73 -13.35
C ARG A 442 -10.45 43.05 -12.37
N GLY A 443 -10.11 43.16 -11.11
CA GLY A 443 -11.03 43.52 -10.05
C GLY A 443 -10.54 43.04 -8.69
N VAL A 444 -11.37 43.25 -7.67
CA VAL A 444 -11.09 42.77 -6.30
C VAL A 444 -10.94 41.24 -6.30
N GLY A 445 -9.96 40.71 -5.57
CA GLY A 445 -9.74 39.25 -5.50
C GLY A 445 -9.03 38.65 -6.72
N ILE A 446 -8.68 39.45 -7.74
CA ILE A 446 -7.89 39.04 -8.90
C ILE A 446 -6.47 39.63 -8.78
N ASP A 447 -5.44 38.79 -8.96
CA ASP A 447 -4.06 39.24 -9.01
C ASP A 447 -3.86 40.20 -10.21
N ALA A 448 -3.38 41.42 -9.93
CA ALA A 448 -3.25 42.47 -10.93
C ALA A 448 -2.29 42.13 -12.09
N ASN A 449 -1.29 41.29 -11.84
CA ASN A 449 -0.29 40.87 -12.81
C ASN A 449 -0.71 39.63 -13.60
N ARG A 450 -1.58 38.78 -13.02
CA ARG A 450 -2.02 37.51 -13.64
C ARG A 450 -3.37 37.61 -14.34
N GLY A 451 -4.25 38.51 -13.89
CA GLY A 451 -5.63 38.58 -14.36
C GLY A 451 -6.50 37.43 -13.85
N TYR A 452 -7.72 37.34 -14.36
CA TYR A 452 -8.69 36.34 -13.93
C TYR A 452 -8.14 34.92 -14.17
N PRO A 453 -8.07 34.06 -13.14
CA PRO A 453 -7.44 32.75 -13.24
C PRO A 453 -8.31 31.69 -13.95
N GLY A 454 -9.59 31.97 -14.20
CA GLY A 454 -10.55 30.93 -14.62
C GLY A 454 -11.03 30.09 -13.44
N ALA A 455 -11.77 29.03 -13.73
CA ALA A 455 -12.17 28.05 -12.72
C ALA A 455 -10.96 27.24 -12.23
N ALA A 456 -10.79 27.11 -10.92
CA ALA A 456 -9.68 26.37 -10.30
C ALA A 456 -9.88 24.85 -10.29
N PHE A 457 -10.96 24.36 -10.89
CA PHE A 457 -11.39 22.96 -10.91
C PHE A 457 -11.87 22.57 -12.32
N PRO A 458 -11.86 21.27 -12.66
CA PRO A 458 -12.48 20.74 -13.87
C PRO A 458 -13.99 20.61 -13.72
N TYR A 459 -14.69 20.64 -14.85
CA TYR A 459 -16.10 20.26 -14.97
C TYR A 459 -16.25 18.92 -15.67
N LEU A 460 -17.11 18.04 -15.14
CA LEU A 460 -17.32 16.69 -15.65
C LEU A 460 -18.69 16.48 -16.30
N ALA A 461 -18.70 15.82 -17.46
CA ALA A 461 -19.91 15.26 -18.09
C ALA A 461 -19.56 14.20 -19.15
N THR A 462 -20.00 12.97 -18.95
CA THR A 462 -19.79 11.84 -19.87
C THR A 462 -20.65 11.92 -21.13
N ASN A 463 -21.83 12.53 -21.04
CA ASN A 463 -22.85 12.54 -22.09
C ASN A 463 -22.92 13.83 -22.92
N LEU A 464 -21.85 14.63 -22.92
CA LEU A 464 -21.70 15.83 -23.74
C LEU A 464 -20.49 15.71 -24.68
N ASP A 465 -20.70 16.09 -25.94
CA ASP A 465 -19.62 16.29 -26.93
C ASP A 465 -19.56 17.76 -27.36
N TYR A 466 -18.40 18.38 -27.12
CA TYR A 466 -18.11 19.78 -27.42
C TYR A 466 -17.54 19.98 -28.83
N SER A 467 -17.32 18.93 -29.62
CA SER A 467 -16.67 19.00 -30.94
C SER A 467 -17.37 19.94 -31.92
N THR A 468 -18.68 20.06 -31.81
CA THR A 468 -19.57 20.89 -32.64
C THR A 468 -19.88 22.25 -32.05
N ASP A 469 -19.39 22.57 -30.85
CA ASP A 469 -19.60 23.88 -30.23
C ASP A 469 -18.92 24.99 -31.04
N SER A 470 -19.68 26.06 -31.28
CA SER A 470 -19.23 27.24 -32.03
C SER A 470 -18.46 28.24 -31.17
N SER A 471 -18.49 28.06 -29.84
CA SER A 471 -17.63 28.80 -28.92
C SER A 471 -16.24 28.15 -28.83
N ARG A 472 -15.50 28.45 -27.77
CA ARG A 472 -14.13 27.96 -27.53
C ARG A 472 -14.07 26.87 -26.45
N LEU A 473 -15.20 26.33 -26.00
CA LEU A 473 -15.22 25.27 -24.96
C LEU A 473 -14.43 24.02 -25.38
N LYS A 474 -14.43 23.66 -26.68
CA LYS A 474 -13.62 22.54 -27.21
C LYS A 474 -12.12 22.68 -26.94
N GLU A 475 -11.61 23.90 -26.76
CA GLU A 475 -10.21 24.15 -26.42
C GLU A 475 -9.87 23.78 -24.96
N LEU A 476 -10.89 23.64 -24.11
CA LEU A 476 -10.76 23.30 -22.70
C LEU A 476 -10.96 21.79 -22.44
N VAL A 477 -11.33 21.02 -23.47
CA VAL A 477 -11.53 19.57 -23.35
C VAL A 477 -10.20 18.86 -23.17
N VAL A 478 -10.12 17.99 -22.17
CA VAL A 478 -8.93 17.19 -21.86
C VAL A 478 -9.29 15.70 -21.77
N PRO A 479 -8.31 14.78 -21.93
CA PRO A 479 -8.57 13.34 -21.81
C PRO A 479 -9.16 12.95 -20.45
N ALA A 480 -9.97 11.89 -20.44
CA ALA A 480 -10.56 11.31 -19.25
C ALA A 480 -9.55 10.45 -18.46
N GLY A 481 -9.76 10.34 -17.15
CA GLY A 481 -8.98 9.49 -16.25
C GLY A 481 -7.60 10.04 -15.89
N GLY A 482 -7.34 11.33 -16.14
CA GLY A 482 -6.13 12.02 -15.67
C GLY A 482 -6.34 12.76 -14.34
N ALA A 483 -5.28 13.35 -13.81
CA ALA A 483 -5.38 14.26 -12.66
C ALA A 483 -6.28 15.48 -12.98
N PRO A 484 -6.98 16.06 -12.00
CA PRO A 484 -7.83 17.22 -12.22
C PRO A 484 -7.03 18.41 -12.76
N LYS A 485 -7.53 19.02 -13.84
CA LYS A 485 -6.93 20.20 -14.45
C LYS A 485 -7.86 21.40 -14.33
N GLN A 486 -7.31 22.52 -13.87
CA GLN A 486 -8.04 23.79 -13.77
C GLN A 486 -8.57 24.22 -15.14
N ALA A 487 -9.71 24.92 -15.14
CA ALA A 487 -10.33 25.48 -16.35
C ALA A 487 -10.49 24.45 -17.48
N SER A 488 -10.93 23.24 -17.16
CA SER A 488 -11.04 22.15 -18.13
C SER A 488 -12.37 21.42 -18.10
N LEU A 489 -12.67 20.73 -19.20
CA LEU A 489 -13.84 19.87 -19.39
C LEU A 489 -13.35 18.45 -19.65
N THR A 490 -13.91 17.46 -18.95
CA THR A 490 -13.59 16.05 -19.17
C THR A 490 -14.73 15.15 -18.72
N GLN A 491 -14.61 13.85 -18.92
CA GLN A 491 -15.62 12.86 -18.50
C GLN A 491 -15.32 12.30 -17.11
N SER A 492 -14.03 12.15 -16.78
CA SER A 492 -13.58 11.65 -15.49
C SER A 492 -12.18 12.15 -15.12
N VAL A 493 -11.89 12.13 -13.83
CA VAL A 493 -10.56 12.44 -13.26
C VAL A 493 -10.16 11.42 -12.20
N VAL A 494 -8.89 11.43 -11.83
CA VAL A 494 -8.32 10.62 -10.73
C VAL A 494 -7.71 11.56 -9.70
N LEU A 495 -8.16 11.44 -8.45
CA LEU A 495 -7.62 12.14 -7.28
C LEU A 495 -6.69 11.21 -6.51
N GLU A 496 -5.56 11.72 -6.02
CA GLU A 496 -4.63 10.99 -5.13
C GLU A 496 -4.76 11.55 -3.72
N ILE A 497 -5.36 10.79 -2.79
CA ILE A 497 -5.69 11.25 -1.43
C ILE A 497 -5.25 10.19 -0.43
N GLY A 498 -4.29 10.52 0.43
CA GLY A 498 -3.83 9.62 1.49
C GLY A 498 -3.18 8.33 0.97
N GLY A 499 -2.48 8.41 -0.18
CA GLY A 499 -1.85 7.25 -0.83
C GLY A 499 -2.79 6.38 -1.66
N GLU A 500 -4.08 6.73 -1.72
CA GLU A 500 -5.08 6.01 -2.51
C GLU A 500 -5.52 6.81 -3.74
N ARG A 501 -5.86 6.10 -4.82
CA ARG A 501 -6.42 6.69 -6.05
C ARG A 501 -7.94 6.60 -6.04
N ILE A 502 -8.63 7.71 -6.29
CA ILE A 502 -10.09 7.82 -6.33
C ILE A 502 -10.51 8.33 -7.70
N GLY A 503 -11.31 7.54 -8.41
CA GLY A 503 -11.92 7.94 -9.68
C GLY A 503 -13.17 8.77 -9.47
N VAL A 504 -13.32 9.87 -10.21
CA VAL A 504 -14.54 10.70 -10.22
C VAL A 504 -15.06 10.81 -11.64
N VAL A 505 -16.33 10.47 -11.86
CA VAL A 505 -17.00 10.49 -13.18
C VAL A 505 -18.21 11.42 -13.11
N GLY A 506 -18.50 12.17 -14.18
CA GLY A 506 -19.62 13.12 -14.23
C GLY A 506 -20.72 12.74 -15.23
N ALA A 507 -21.98 13.10 -14.96
CA ALA A 507 -23.05 13.03 -15.95
C ALA A 507 -24.13 14.08 -15.73
N VAL A 508 -24.80 14.50 -16.80
CA VAL A 508 -25.88 15.50 -16.77
C VAL A 508 -27.20 14.92 -17.25
N VAL A 509 -28.29 15.61 -16.96
CA VAL A 509 -29.63 15.21 -17.41
C VAL A 509 -29.72 15.06 -18.94
N PRO A 510 -30.30 13.97 -19.49
CA PRO A 510 -30.37 13.77 -20.94
C PRO A 510 -31.13 14.87 -21.70
N TYR A 511 -32.21 15.39 -21.12
CA TYR A 511 -33.03 16.44 -21.73
C TYR A 511 -32.49 17.86 -21.52
N LEU A 512 -31.21 18.01 -21.18
CA LEU A 512 -30.53 19.31 -20.98
C LEU A 512 -30.82 20.36 -22.08
N PRO A 513 -30.83 20.04 -23.39
CA PRO A 513 -31.09 21.03 -24.44
C PRO A 513 -32.51 21.63 -24.39
N GLN A 514 -33.43 21.00 -23.66
CA GLN A 514 -34.81 21.49 -23.50
C GLN A 514 -34.95 22.49 -22.35
N ILE A 515 -33.96 22.58 -21.46
CA ILE A 515 -34.05 23.37 -20.22
C ILE A 515 -33.00 24.48 -20.14
N THR A 516 -31.97 24.44 -20.99
CA THR A 516 -30.95 25.50 -21.07
C THR A 516 -30.37 25.63 -22.49
N ASN A 517 -29.53 26.65 -22.72
CA ASN A 517 -28.92 26.94 -24.00
C ASN A 517 -27.52 26.35 -24.15
N ILE A 518 -27.46 25.07 -24.52
CA ILE A 518 -26.19 24.36 -24.76
C ILE A 518 -25.54 24.69 -26.12
N GLY A 519 -26.11 25.62 -26.90
CA GLY A 519 -25.56 26.04 -28.18
C GLY A 519 -25.35 24.86 -29.15
N GLY A 520 -24.13 24.72 -29.65
CA GLY A 520 -23.74 23.66 -30.59
C GLY A 520 -23.25 22.36 -29.93
N ILE A 521 -23.30 22.24 -28.60
CA ILE A 521 -22.88 21.02 -27.90
C ILE A 521 -23.83 19.87 -28.26
N THR A 522 -23.27 18.70 -28.55
CA THR A 522 -24.05 17.50 -28.89
C THR A 522 -24.32 16.68 -27.62
N MET A 523 -25.59 16.35 -27.36
CA MET A 523 -25.96 15.35 -26.36
C MET A 523 -25.71 13.94 -26.90
N LEU A 524 -24.91 13.14 -26.19
CA LEU A 524 -24.61 11.75 -26.57
C LEU A 524 -25.72 10.77 -26.16
N THR A 525 -26.62 11.20 -25.28
CA THR A 525 -27.81 10.47 -24.86
C THR A 525 -29.06 11.05 -25.51
N ASN A 526 -30.12 10.25 -25.69
CA ASN A 526 -31.37 10.71 -26.29
C ASN A 526 -31.96 11.91 -25.52
N PRO A 527 -32.04 13.11 -26.12
CA PRO A 527 -32.43 14.32 -25.41
C PRO A 527 -33.94 14.49 -25.24
N ASN A 528 -34.74 13.54 -25.74
CA ASN A 528 -36.21 13.64 -25.73
C ASN A 528 -36.87 12.85 -24.59
N SER A 529 -36.12 12.03 -23.86
CA SER A 529 -36.67 11.23 -22.77
C SER A 529 -36.82 12.05 -21.50
N ARG A 530 -38.00 11.97 -20.88
CA ARG A 530 -38.26 12.42 -19.51
C ARG A 530 -38.61 11.27 -18.57
N ASP A 531 -38.57 10.05 -19.08
CA ASP A 531 -38.84 8.85 -18.30
C ASP A 531 -37.65 8.52 -17.39
N VAL A 532 -37.94 8.20 -16.14
CA VAL A 532 -36.93 7.99 -15.09
C VAL A 532 -36.03 6.80 -15.42
N GLU A 533 -36.63 5.67 -15.79
CA GLU A 533 -35.91 4.41 -15.98
C GLU A 533 -35.11 4.43 -17.28
N GLU A 534 -35.67 5.03 -18.33
CA GLU A 534 -34.98 5.26 -19.59
C GLU A 534 -33.81 6.24 -19.42
N ASN A 535 -33.99 7.35 -18.69
CA ASN A 535 -32.90 8.29 -18.42
C ASN A 535 -31.78 7.61 -17.61
N ALA A 536 -32.13 6.86 -16.58
CA ALA A 536 -31.16 6.08 -15.81
C ALA A 536 -30.39 5.08 -16.71
N ARG A 537 -31.07 4.41 -17.64
CA ARG A 537 -30.43 3.50 -18.60
C ARG A 537 -29.48 4.23 -19.57
N LEU A 538 -29.92 5.36 -20.12
CA LEU A 538 -29.11 6.18 -21.03
C LEU A 538 -27.83 6.69 -20.35
N ILE A 539 -27.96 7.16 -19.12
CA ILE A 539 -26.82 7.66 -18.33
C ILE A 539 -25.89 6.50 -17.96
N ALA A 540 -26.42 5.35 -17.52
CA ALA A 540 -25.60 4.18 -17.19
C ALA A 540 -24.72 3.76 -18.38
N ASN A 541 -25.29 3.74 -19.59
CA ASN A 541 -24.55 3.42 -20.82
C ASN A 541 -23.45 4.45 -21.15
N SER A 542 -23.66 5.72 -20.79
CA SER A 542 -22.67 6.79 -20.97
C SER A 542 -21.55 6.73 -19.93
N VAL A 543 -21.88 6.37 -18.69
CA VAL A 543 -20.96 6.39 -17.54
C VAL A 543 -20.08 5.14 -17.49
N GLN A 544 -20.66 3.95 -17.71
CA GLN A 544 -19.98 2.68 -17.46
C GLN A 544 -18.64 2.52 -18.21
N PRO A 545 -18.47 2.96 -19.48
CA PRO A 545 -17.17 2.85 -20.15
C PRO A 545 -16.03 3.59 -19.44
N PHE A 546 -16.31 4.74 -18.82
CA PHE A 546 -15.30 5.50 -18.08
C PHE A 546 -15.01 4.90 -16.71
N VAL A 547 -16.02 4.28 -16.09
CA VAL A 547 -15.83 3.48 -14.86
C VAL A 547 -14.94 2.28 -15.16
N ASP A 548 -15.22 1.53 -16.24
CA ASP A 548 -14.44 0.37 -16.64
C ASP A 548 -12.99 0.76 -17.01
N GLN A 549 -12.80 1.92 -17.66
CA GLN A 549 -11.48 2.50 -17.90
C GLN A 549 -10.71 2.73 -16.59
N LEU A 550 -11.33 3.34 -15.58
CA LEU A 550 -10.69 3.60 -14.28
C LEU A 550 -10.35 2.28 -13.56
N VAL A 551 -11.28 1.32 -13.56
CA VAL A 551 -11.05 -0.02 -12.98
C VAL A 551 -9.88 -0.73 -13.66
N SER A 552 -9.75 -0.63 -14.99
CA SER A 552 -8.63 -1.23 -15.72
C SER A 552 -7.26 -0.65 -15.34
N GLN A 553 -7.22 0.52 -14.70
CA GLN A 553 -6.02 1.15 -14.17
C GLN A 553 -5.72 0.75 -12.72
N GLY A 554 -6.49 -0.18 -12.14
CA GLY A 554 -6.38 -0.60 -10.74
C GLY A 554 -6.99 0.40 -9.76
N ILE A 555 -8.00 1.18 -10.18
CA ILE A 555 -8.74 2.08 -9.30
C ILE A 555 -10.01 1.36 -8.81
N ASN A 556 -10.13 1.23 -7.49
CA ASN A 556 -11.20 0.49 -6.83
C ASN A 556 -12.11 1.37 -5.94
N LYS A 557 -11.98 2.70 -6.06
CA LYS A 557 -12.83 3.69 -5.39
C LYS A 557 -13.35 4.66 -6.44
N ILE A 558 -14.64 4.62 -6.74
CA ILE A 558 -15.25 5.38 -7.83
C ILE A 558 -16.49 6.12 -7.35
N ILE A 559 -16.45 7.43 -7.53
CA ILE A 559 -17.54 8.36 -7.24
C ILE A 559 -18.15 8.79 -8.57
N LEU A 560 -19.46 8.61 -8.70
CA LEU A 560 -20.25 9.22 -9.76
C LEU A 560 -20.90 10.49 -9.22
N MET A 561 -20.60 11.63 -9.84
CA MET A 561 -21.30 12.89 -9.61
C MET A 561 -22.30 13.14 -10.74
N THR A 562 -23.51 13.58 -10.40
CA THR A 562 -24.56 13.82 -11.39
C THR A 562 -25.33 15.09 -11.15
N HIS A 563 -25.96 15.60 -12.21
CA HIS A 563 -26.92 16.70 -12.12
C HIS A 563 -28.14 16.38 -13.00
N LEU A 564 -29.09 15.60 -12.45
CA LEU A 564 -30.12 14.91 -13.25
C LEU A 564 -31.53 15.50 -13.11
N GLN A 565 -31.69 16.57 -12.33
CA GLN A 565 -32.97 17.28 -12.11
C GLN A 565 -34.05 16.49 -11.35
N GLN A 566 -33.94 15.16 -11.27
CA GLN A 566 -34.91 14.26 -10.65
C GLN A 566 -34.17 13.16 -9.88
N PHE A 567 -34.26 13.20 -8.54
CA PHE A 567 -33.58 12.26 -7.64
C PHE A 567 -33.90 10.78 -7.93
N GLU A 568 -35.11 10.48 -8.41
CA GLU A 568 -35.53 9.13 -8.78
C GLU A 568 -34.66 8.55 -9.90
N VAL A 569 -34.08 9.40 -10.76
CA VAL A 569 -33.14 8.98 -11.81
C VAL A 569 -31.83 8.51 -11.18
N GLU A 570 -31.26 9.24 -10.21
CA GLU A 570 -30.08 8.77 -9.46
C GLU A 570 -30.35 7.43 -8.75
N GLN A 571 -31.53 7.26 -8.14
CA GLN A 571 -31.90 6.00 -7.47
C GLN A 571 -31.96 4.81 -8.44
N ALA A 572 -32.57 5.01 -9.61
CA ALA A 572 -32.64 4.00 -10.65
C ALA A 572 -31.25 3.72 -11.27
N LEU A 573 -30.45 4.76 -11.47
CA LEU A 573 -29.09 4.70 -12.02
C LEU A 573 -28.14 3.90 -11.14
N ALA A 574 -28.18 4.11 -9.82
CA ALA A 574 -27.32 3.41 -8.86
C ALA A 574 -27.40 1.88 -9.01
N ARG A 575 -28.58 1.34 -9.34
CA ARG A 575 -28.83 -0.11 -9.51
C ARG A 575 -28.32 -0.67 -10.85
N LYS A 576 -27.93 0.18 -11.79
CA LYS A 576 -27.52 -0.21 -13.15
C LYS A 576 -26.00 -0.22 -13.35
N LEU A 577 -25.25 0.42 -12.45
CA LEU A 577 -23.81 0.60 -12.56
C LEU A 577 -23.02 -0.45 -11.76
N ARG A 578 -21.94 -0.94 -12.35
CA ARG A 578 -20.95 -1.80 -11.68
C ARG A 578 -19.73 -0.99 -11.28
N ASN A 579 -19.10 -1.35 -10.16
CA ASN A 579 -17.87 -0.72 -9.66
C ASN A 579 -17.97 0.79 -9.37
N VAL A 580 -19.18 1.30 -9.16
CA VAL A 580 -19.41 2.66 -8.62
C VAL A 580 -19.85 2.51 -7.18
N ASP A 581 -19.10 3.17 -6.28
CA ASP A 581 -19.28 3.07 -4.83
C ASP A 581 -20.25 4.12 -4.30
N ILE A 582 -20.16 5.35 -4.83
CA ILE A 582 -20.92 6.51 -4.35
C ILE A 582 -21.55 7.25 -5.53
N VAL A 583 -22.82 7.65 -5.39
CA VAL A 583 -23.52 8.55 -6.33
C VAL A 583 -23.88 9.84 -5.61
N ILE A 584 -23.45 10.99 -6.14
CA ILE A 584 -23.70 12.32 -5.59
C ILE A 584 -24.52 13.12 -6.60
N GLY A 585 -25.81 13.28 -6.34
CA GLY A 585 -26.73 14.00 -7.21
C GLY A 585 -26.81 15.51 -6.95
N GLY A 586 -27.41 16.21 -7.90
CA GLY A 586 -27.73 17.65 -7.90
C GLY A 586 -28.89 17.94 -8.85
N GLY A 587 -29.44 19.16 -8.79
CA GLY A 587 -30.49 19.64 -9.72
C GLY A 587 -31.93 19.41 -9.26
N SER A 588 -32.15 18.53 -8.29
CA SER A 588 -33.51 18.27 -7.75
C SER A 588 -33.84 19.08 -6.50
N HIS A 589 -32.87 19.86 -5.99
CA HIS A 589 -32.93 20.56 -4.69
C HIS A 589 -33.32 19.63 -3.52
N ARG A 590 -33.08 18.33 -3.66
CA ARG A 590 -33.53 17.32 -2.71
C ARG A 590 -32.69 17.38 -1.44
N VAL A 591 -33.31 17.74 -0.32
CA VAL A 591 -32.71 17.63 1.01
C VAL A 591 -32.88 16.20 1.52
N MET A 592 -31.78 15.58 1.91
CA MET A 592 -31.73 14.26 2.55
C MET A 592 -31.17 14.42 3.97
N ALA A 593 -31.77 13.71 4.93
CA ALA A 593 -31.37 13.74 6.33
C ALA A 593 -31.61 12.38 6.99
N ASN A 594 -30.86 12.08 8.04
CA ASN A 594 -31.09 10.97 8.96
C ASN A 594 -32.10 11.34 10.06
N PRO A 595 -32.74 10.35 10.72
CA PRO A 595 -33.71 10.62 11.78
C PRO A 595 -33.21 11.48 12.95
N ASP A 596 -31.89 11.51 13.16
CA ASP A 596 -31.20 12.24 14.23
C ASP A 596 -30.59 13.58 13.78
N ASP A 597 -30.74 13.96 12.50
CA ASP A 597 -30.25 15.25 12.01
C ASP A 597 -31.07 16.42 12.56
N ALA A 598 -30.37 17.49 12.95
CA ALA A 598 -31.00 18.75 13.33
C ALA A 598 -31.47 19.51 12.08
N LEU A 599 -32.78 19.48 11.83
CA LEU A 599 -33.41 20.20 10.72
C LEU A 599 -33.52 21.70 10.98
N ARG A 600 -33.38 22.51 9.93
CA ARG A 600 -33.70 23.94 9.99
C ARG A 600 -35.21 24.16 10.14
N GLN A 601 -35.60 25.35 10.63
CA GLN A 601 -37.02 25.66 10.88
C GLN A 601 -37.87 25.56 9.61
N ASP A 602 -37.34 25.96 8.45
CA ASP A 602 -37.97 25.80 7.14
C ASP A 602 -38.09 24.33 6.73
N GLU A 603 -37.08 23.52 7.02
CA GLU A 603 -37.09 22.07 6.75
C GLU A 603 -38.08 21.32 7.64
N THR A 604 -38.35 21.78 8.87
CA THR A 604 -39.41 21.18 9.69
C THR A 604 -40.83 21.37 9.14
N GLN A 605 -41.05 22.39 8.30
CA GLN A 605 -42.36 22.65 7.69
C GLN A 605 -42.61 21.77 6.45
N ARG A 606 -41.52 21.28 5.82
CA ARG A 606 -41.52 20.29 4.73
C ARG A 606 -40.40 19.29 5.00
N PRO A 607 -40.63 18.31 5.90
CA PRO A 607 -39.57 17.42 6.38
C PRO A 607 -38.86 16.73 5.19
N PRO A 608 -37.53 16.63 5.24
CA PRO A 608 -36.78 15.91 4.22
C PRO A 608 -37.20 14.45 4.22
N SER A 609 -36.95 13.79 3.09
CA SER A 609 -37.20 12.35 3.02
C SER A 609 -36.05 11.61 3.69
N TYR A 610 -36.38 10.81 4.71
CA TYR A 610 -35.43 9.90 5.35
C TYR A 610 -35.15 8.73 4.39
N TYR A 611 -33.92 8.65 3.89
CA TYR A 611 -33.48 7.51 3.11
C TYR A 611 -32.23 6.93 3.74
N SER A 612 -32.25 5.62 3.95
CA SER A 612 -31.02 4.87 4.13
C SER A 612 -30.22 4.91 2.82
N PRO A 613 -28.88 4.95 2.89
CA PRO A 613 -28.05 4.72 1.70
C PRO A 613 -28.52 3.46 0.98
N ILE A 614 -28.62 3.51 -0.35
CA ILE A 614 -28.87 2.32 -1.16
C ILE A 614 -27.58 1.51 -1.13
N LEU A 615 -27.45 0.61 -0.16
CA LEU A 615 -26.34 -0.32 -0.08
C LEU A 615 -26.46 -1.30 -1.26
N LYS A 616 -25.45 -1.32 -2.13
CA LYS A 616 -25.33 -2.37 -3.14
C LYS A 616 -25.00 -3.68 -2.42
N SER A 617 -25.79 -4.71 -2.68
CA SER A 617 -25.53 -6.09 -2.26
C SER A 617 -24.37 -6.69 -3.02
#